data_AF-A0A0E3P0S1-F1
#
_entry.id   AF-A0A0E3P0S1-F1
#
_cell.length_a   1.000
_cell.length_b   1.000
_cell.length_c   1.000
_cell.angle_alpha   90.00
_cell.angle_beta   90.00
_cell.angle_gamma   90.00
#
_symmetry.space_group_name_H-M   'P 1'
#
loop_
_entity.id
_entity.type
_entity.pdbx_description
1 polymer ?
#
loop_
_entity_poly.entity_id
_entity_poly.type
_entity_poly.pdbx_seq_one_letter_code
_entity_poly.pdbx_strand_id
1 'polypeptide(L)'
;MEIPLVIMDRSLFRDYMRLDFKKAWKFTKNLIDTVEQYNGIITILWHNTCMQGENLKFYEEILNYCSRKSAWITSGEEVCNWWNKNS
;
A
#
# COMPACT_ATOMS: atom_id res chain seq x y z
N MET A 1 8.50 2.30 -18.18
CA MET A 1 7.43 1.81 -17.27
C MET A 1 7.16 2.90 -16.25
N GLU A 2 5.89 3.14 -15.92
CA GLU A 2 5.47 3.98 -14.80
C GLU A 2 4.83 3.08 -13.74
N ILE A 3 5.06 3.36 -12.45
CA ILE A 3 4.39 2.70 -11.33
C ILE A 3 3.63 3.78 -10.54
N PRO A 4 2.29 3.74 -10.49
CA PRO A 4 1.52 4.79 -9.83
C PRO A 4 1.71 4.74 -8.31
N LEU A 5 1.71 5.92 -7.67
CA LEU A 5 1.66 6.05 -6.22
C LEU A 5 0.20 6.04 -5.73
N VAL A 6 -0.21 5.02 -4.96
CA VAL A 6 -1.63 4.79 -4.61
C VAL A 6 -1.96 5.19 -3.17
N ILE A 7 -1.20 4.74 -2.18
CA ILE A 7 -1.48 5.00 -0.75
C ILE A 7 -0.35 5.83 -0.14
N MET A 8 -0.71 6.90 0.58
CA MET A 8 0.23 7.73 1.33
C MET A 8 -0.31 8.01 2.73
N ASP A 9 0.47 7.68 3.75
CA ASP A 9 0.17 7.86 5.17
C ASP A 9 -0.29 9.28 5.55
N ARG A 10 0.45 10.29 5.09
CA ARG A 10 0.17 11.70 5.34
C ARG A 10 -1.17 12.12 4.74
N SER A 11 -1.47 11.69 3.53
CA SER A 11 -2.75 11.97 2.88
C SER A 11 -3.90 11.30 3.59
N LEU A 12 -3.72 10.04 4.02
CA LEU A 12 -4.74 9.25 4.67
C LEU A 12 -5.09 9.80 6.07
N PHE A 13 -4.08 10.15 6.87
CA PHE A 13 -4.26 10.44 8.30
C PHE A 13 -4.20 11.92 8.68
N ARG A 14 -3.48 12.78 7.95
CA ARG A 14 -3.14 14.13 8.46
C ARG A 14 -3.46 15.27 7.51
N ASP A 15 -2.92 15.23 6.31
CA ASP A 15 -2.82 16.41 5.46
C ASP A 15 -4.08 16.62 4.60
N TYR A 16 -4.73 15.53 4.16
CA TYR A 16 -5.88 15.61 3.25
C TYR A 16 -7.15 14.95 3.82
N MET A 17 -7.19 13.62 3.91
CA MET A 17 -8.42 12.88 4.23
C MET A 17 -8.75 12.86 5.73
N ARG A 18 -7.71 12.96 6.58
CA ARG A 18 -7.84 13.01 8.05
C ARG A 18 -8.71 11.88 8.63
N LEU A 19 -8.52 10.67 8.10
CA LEU A 19 -9.27 9.50 8.53
C LEU A 19 -8.77 9.01 9.89
N ASP A 20 -9.70 8.50 10.70
CA ASP A 20 -9.35 7.64 11.83
C ASP A 20 -8.85 6.27 11.35
N PHE A 21 -8.18 5.52 12.22
CA PHE A 21 -7.61 4.21 11.90
C PHE A 21 -8.62 3.26 11.22
N LYS A 22 -9.85 3.19 11.74
CA LYS A 22 -10.87 2.28 11.23
C LYS A 22 -11.31 2.64 9.80
N LYS A 23 -11.51 3.93 9.53
CA LYS A 23 -11.87 4.41 8.18
C LYS A 23 -10.69 4.28 7.21
N ALA A 24 -9.48 4.63 7.65
CA ALA A 24 -8.27 4.45 6.87
C ALA A 24 -8.07 2.99 6.48
N TRP A 25 -8.25 2.07 7.42
CA TRP A 25 -8.14 0.64 7.17
C TRP A 25 -9.18 0.13 6.20
N LYS A 26 -10.45 0.49 6.40
CA LYS A 26 -11.52 0.11 5.48
C LYS A 26 -11.25 0.62 4.06
N PHE A 27 -10.78 1.86 3.92
CA PHE A 27 -10.46 2.46 2.63
C PHE A 27 -9.29 1.75 1.95
N THR A 28 -8.17 1.57 2.65
CA THR A 28 -6.99 0.85 2.14
C THR A 28 -7.31 -0.59 1.77
N LYS A 29 -8.06 -1.31 2.62
CA LYS A 29 -8.50 -2.68 2.32
C LYS A 29 -9.28 -2.75 1.01
N ASN A 30 -10.22 -1.83 0.79
CA ASN A 30 -11.00 -1.79 -0.45
C ASN A 30 -10.11 -1.55 -1.68
N LEU A 31 -9.08 -0.69 -1.57
CA LEU A 31 -8.10 -0.48 -2.64
C LEU A 31 -7.31 -1.75 -2.94
N ILE A 32 -6.82 -2.44 -1.90
CA ILE A 32 -6.09 -3.71 -2.05
C ILE A 32 -6.99 -4.77 -2.73
N ASP A 33 -8.22 -4.94 -2.26
CA ASP A 33 -9.18 -5.90 -2.82
C ASP A 33 -9.51 -5.58 -4.29
N THR A 34 -9.61 -4.29 -4.64
CA THR A 34 -9.83 -3.86 -6.03
C THR A 34 -8.64 -4.18 -6.91
N VAL A 35 -7.42 -3.86 -6.46
CA VAL A 35 -6.20 -4.13 -7.23
C VAL A 35 -5.98 -5.62 -7.43
N GLU A 36 -6.24 -6.44 -6.41
CA GLU A 36 -6.21 -7.90 -6.48
C GLU A 36 -7.17 -8.43 -7.56
N GLN A 37 -8.42 -7.93 -7.60
CA GLN A 37 -9.41 -8.33 -8.61
C GLN A 37 -8.90 -8.13 -10.04
N TYR A 38 -8.09 -7.10 -10.29
CA TYR A 38 -7.54 -6.79 -11.61
C TYR A 38 -6.10 -7.29 -11.80
N ASN A 39 -5.56 -8.11 -10.89
CA ASN A 39 -4.17 -8.57 -10.90
C ASN A 39 -3.16 -7.42 -11.03
N GLY A 40 -3.48 -6.28 -10.41
CA GLY A 40 -2.71 -5.05 -10.52
C GLY A 40 -1.62 -4.92 -9.45
N ILE A 41 -1.00 -3.74 -9.42
CA ILE A 41 0.03 -3.36 -8.45
C ILE A 41 -0.50 -2.22 -7.58
N ILE A 42 -0.25 -2.31 -6.27
CA ILE A 42 -0.52 -1.23 -5.32
C ILE A 42 0.78 -0.82 -4.63
N THR A 43 0.97 0.48 -4.48
CA THR A 43 2.15 1.06 -3.82
C THR A 43 1.74 1.77 -2.54
N ILE A 44 2.63 1.72 -1.56
CA ILE A 44 2.47 2.38 -0.27
C ILE A 44 3.68 3.27 -0.06
N LEU A 45 3.42 4.56 0.15
CA LEU A 45 4.40 5.52 0.61
C LEU A 45 4.15 5.82 2.08
N TRP A 46 5.21 5.70 2.87
CA TRP A 46 5.23 6.10 4.26
C TRP A 46 6.40 7.04 4.52
N HIS A 47 6.24 7.91 5.51
CA HIS A 47 7.30 8.77 6.00
C HIS A 47 7.91 8.15 7.25
N ASN A 48 9.24 8.16 7.36
CA ASN A 48 9.94 7.59 8.53
C ASN A 48 9.48 8.23 9.85
N THR A 49 9.14 9.52 9.85
CA THR A 49 8.60 10.23 11.03
C THR A 49 7.19 9.78 11.42
N CYS A 50 6.53 8.99 10.56
CA CYS A 50 5.22 8.40 10.80
C CYS A 50 5.32 6.91 11.19
N MET A 51 6.50 6.30 11.25
CA MET A 51 6.71 4.90 11.69
C MET A 51 6.61 4.75 13.22
N GLN A 52 5.47 5.14 13.80
CA GLN A 52 5.23 5.07 15.24
C GLN A 52 3.73 5.00 15.57
N GLY A 53 3.40 4.48 16.74
CA GLY A 53 2.02 4.47 17.25
C GLY A 53 1.03 3.75 16.33
N GLU A 54 -0.11 4.38 16.06
CA GLU A 54 -1.17 3.80 15.20
C GLU A 54 -0.73 3.63 13.75
N ASN A 55 0.14 4.51 13.22
CA ASN A 55 0.64 4.40 11.86
C ASN A 55 1.53 3.16 11.68
N LEU A 56 2.36 2.82 12.67
CA LEU A 56 3.16 1.58 12.62
C LEU A 56 2.24 0.35 12.55
N LYS A 57 1.24 0.29 13.44
CA LYS A 57 0.22 -0.77 13.42
C LYS A 57 -0.52 -0.82 12.08
N PHE A 58 -0.75 0.33 11.47
CA PHE A 58 -1.41 0.41 10.16
C PHE A 58 -0.58 -0.24 9.05
N TYR A 59 0.73 0.01 9.02
CA TYR A 59 1.64 -0.63 8.06
C TYR A 59 1.71 -2.15 8.28
N GLU A 60 1.80 -2.58 9.54
CA GLU A 60 1.77 -4.01 9.90
C GLU A 60 0.48 -4.69 9.42
N GLU A 61 -0.68 -4.06 9.64
CA GLU A 61 -1.97 -4.59 9.17
C GLU A 61 -2.02 -4.71 7.64
N ILE A 62 -1.52 -3.72 6.89
CA ILE A 62 -1.45 -3.81 5.42
C ILE A 62 -0.57 -4.98 4.99
N LEU A 63 0.65 -5.09 5.53
CA LEU A 63 1.58 -6.15 5.16
C LEU A 63 1.03 -7.54 5.51
N ASN A 64 0.42 -7.68 6.69
CA ASN A 64 -0.21 -8.92 7.12
C ASN A 64 -1.38 -9.32 6.21
N TYR A 65 -2.22 -8.36 5.80
CA TYR A 65 -3.34 -8.62 4.91
C TYR A 65 -2.89 -9.04 3.51
N CYS A 66 -1.93 -8.32 2.92
CA CYS A 66 -1.34 -8.67 1.63
C CYS A 66 -0.64 -10.03 1.66
N SER A 67 0.09 -10.34 2.74
CA SER A 67 0.76 -11.63 2.93
C SER A 67 -0.23 -12.79 3.00
N ARG A 68 -1.35 -12.63 3.74
CA ARG A 68 -2.43 -13.64 3.80
C ARG A 68 -3.12 -13.87 2.45
N LYS A 69 -3.08 -12.89 1.55
CA LYS A 69 -3.56 -12.98 0.17
C LYS A 69 -2.51 -13.54 -0.81
N SER A 70 -1.34 -13.95 -0.32
CA SER A 70 -0.22 -14.40 -1.14
C SER A 70 0.22 -13.37 -2.19
N ALA A 71 0.08 -12.08 -1.87
CA ALA A 71 0.54 -11.00 -2.74
C ALA A 71 2.06 -11.03 -2.91
N TRP A 72 2.55 -10.65 -4.09
CA TRP A 72 3.97 -10.45 -4.32
C TRP A 72 4.44 -9.11 -3.72
N ILE A 73 4.90 -9.15 -2.48
CA ILE A 73 5.41 -7.97 -1.75
C ILE A 73 6.89 -7.79 -2.13
N THR A 74 7.20 -6.74 -2.89
CA THR A 74 8.54 -6.50 -3.44
C THR A 74 8.84 -5.00 -3.62
N SER A 75 10.04 -4.65 -4.08
CA SER A 75 10.44 -3.29 -4.40
C SER A 75 9.96 -2.85 -5.79
N GLY A 76 9.89 -1.54 -6.02
CA GLY A 76 9.59 -0.99 -7.36
C GLY A 76 10.64 -1.37 -8.41
N GLU A 77 11.90 -1.56 -8.00
CA GLU A 77 12.97 -2.04 -8.89
C GLU A 77 12.69 -3.45 -9.39
N GLU A 78 12.29 -4.37 -8.51
CA GLU A 78 11.94 -5.75 -8.88
C GLU A 78 10.74 -5.80 -9.82
N VAL A 79 9.73 -4.94 -9.60
CA VAL A 79 8.60 -4.80 -10.53
C VAL A 79 9.08 -4.37 -11.92
N CYS A 80 9.93 -3.34 -12.00
CA CYS A 80 10.50 -2.88 -13.26
C CYS A 80 11.33 -3.97 -13.96
N ASN A 81 12.14 -4.69 -13.19
CA ASN A 81 12.98 -5.79 -13.69
C ASN A 81 12.12 -6.93 -14.22
N TRP A 82 11.05 -7.30 -13.50
CA TRP A 82 10.10 -8.32 -13.96
C TRP A 82 9.44 -7.90 -15.27
N TRP A 83 8.97 -6.66 -15.37
CA TRP A 83 8.33 -6.18 -16.59
C TRP A 83 9.28 -6.20 -17.79
N ASN A 84 10.49 -5.67 -17.65
CA ASN A 84 11.48 -5.64 -18.73
C ASN A 84 11.89 -7.05 -19.21
N LYS A 85 11.79 -8.07 -18.36
CA LYS A 85 12.07 -9.47 -18.73
C LYS A 85 10.90 -10.16 -19.43
N ASN A 86 9.67 -9.68 -19.23
CA ASN A 86 8.44 -10.29 -19.73
C ASN A 86 7.73 -9.45 -20.80
N SER A 87 8.30 -8.29 -21.18
CA SER A 87 7.83 -7.39 -22.22
C SER A 87 8.43 -7.67 -23.58
#